data_AF-A0A3D1AZ96-F1
#
_entry.id   AF-A0A3D1AZ96-F1
#
_cell.length_a   1.000
_cell.length_b   1.000
_cell.length_c   1.000
_cell.angle_alpha   90.00
_cell.angle_beta   90.00
_cell.angle_gamma   90.00
#
_symmetry.space_group_name_H-M   'P 1'
#
loop_
_entity.id
_entity.type
_entity.pdbx_description
1 polymer ?
#
loop_
_entity_poly.entity_id
_entity_poly.type
_entity_poly.pdbx_seq_one_letter_code
_entity_poly.pdbx_strand_id
1 'polypeptide(L)'
;MNRDVAESISWNRRNFLRTATGAGVASALFGVSPLRAVLPTRARKTVVVTFGGGARDEETFMPDGQENIPRLLGELLPRATFYSQVVNRGILGHYVANASLATGVYETFNNFAAVPPANPTVFEYFRKDLKRPSTDAWVIAPSNGFNLI
;
A
#
# COMPACT_ATOMS: atom_id res chain seq x y z
N MET A 1 -16.57 -13.73 10.26
CA MET A 1 -17.24 -12.43 10.01
C MET A 1 -17.95 -12.56 8.68
N ASN A 2 -19.24 -12.25 8.61
CA ASN A 2 -20.08 -12.59 7.48
C ASN A 2 -19.52 -12.03 6.16
N ARG A 3 -19.71 -12.78 5.07
CA ARG A 3 -19.56 -12.34 3.68
C ARG A 3 -20.13 -10.91 3.44
N ASP A 4 -21.15 -10.57 4.23
CA ASP A 4 -21.79 -9.26 4.35
C ASP A 4 -20.84 -8.09 4.62
N VAL A 5 -19.76 -8.24 5.40
CA VAL A 5 -18.90 -7.10 5.79
C VAL A 5 -17.94 -6.70 4.66
N ALA A 6 -17.28 -7.69 4.04
CA ALA A 6 -16.39 -7.41 2.91
C ALA A 6 -17.16 -6.93 1.68
N GLU A 7 -18.33 -7.55 1.38
CA GLU A 7 -19.19 -7.09 0.29
C GLU A 7 -19.78 -5.70 0.56
N SER A 8 -20.23 -5.41 1.80
CA SER A 8 -20.82 -4.10 2.15
C SER A 8 -19.82 -2.94 2.10
N ILE A 9 -18.52 -3.20 2.29
CA ILE A 9 -17.47 -2.17 2.23
C ILE A 9 -16.86 -2.10 0.82
N SER A 10 -17.00 -3.14 0.00
CA SER A 10 -16.44 -3.17 -1.36
C SER A 10 -17.21 -2.25 -2.31
N TRP A 11 -16.50 -1.34 -2.97
CA TRP A 11 -17.08 -0.42 -3.96
C TRP A 11 -16.48 -0.72 -5.33
N ASN A 12 -17.33 -0.92 -6.33
CA ASN A 12 -16.86 -1.00 -7.71
C ASN A 12 -16.46 0.39 -8.24
N ARG A 13 -15.54 0.43 -9.21
CA ARG A 13 -15.06 1.66 -9.86
C ARG A 13 -16.21 2.57 -10.32
N ARG A 14 -17.28 1.99 -10.86
CA ARG A 14 -18.43 2.72 -11.39
C ARG A 14 -19.20 3.46 -10.28
N ASN A 15 -19.46 2.80 -9.16
CA ASN A 15 -20.16 3.36 -8.01
C ASN A 15 -19.33 4.46 -7.36
N PHE A 16 -18.02 4.22 -7.18
CA PHE A 16 -17.09 5.25 -6.70
C PHE A 16 -17.12 6.51 -7.59
N LEU A 17 -17.01 6.35 -8.91
CA LEU A 17 -17.02 7.48 -9.84
C LEU A 17 -18.36 8.23 -9.84
N ARG A 18 -19.51 7.54 -9.75
CA ARG A 18 -20.83 8.17 -9.64
C ARG A 18 -20.99 8.98 -8.37
N THR A 19 -20.56 8.45 -7.23
CA THR A 19 -20.61 9.18 -5.96
C THR A 19 -19.67 10.38 -5.95
N ALA A 20 -18.44 10.21 -6.46
CA ALA A 20 -17.46 11.29 -6.54
C ALA A 20 -17.93 12.44 -7.46
N THR A 21 -18.54 12.12 -8.61
CA THR A 21 -19.12 13.13 -9.52
C THR A 21 -20.37 13.78 -8.92
N GLY A 22 -21.25 13.02 -8.27
CA GLY A 22 -22.42 13.57 -7.58
C GLY A 22 -22.06 14.55 -6.45
N ALA A 23 -21.04 14.23 -5.65
CA ALA A 23 -20.52 15.13 -4.62
C ALA A 23 -19.87 16.40 -5.21
N GLY A 24 -19.20 16.29 -6.35
CA GLY A 24 -18.61 17.43 -7.06
C GLY A 24 -19.64 18.43 -7.59
N VAL A 25 -20.75 17.95 -8.15
CA VAL A 25 -21.82 18.82 -8.68
C VAL A 25 -22.59 19.52 -7.57
N ALA A 26 -22.86 18.83 -6.45
CA ALA A 26 -23.50 19.45 -5.28
C ALA A 26 -22.62 20.57 -4.67
N SER A 27 -21.30 20.36 -4.65
CA SER A 27 -20.35 21.36 -4.14
C SER A 27 -20.23 22.60 -5.03
N ALA A 28 -20.45 22.47 -6.34
CA ALA A 28 -20.42 23.57 -7.30
C ALA A 28 -21.67 24.45 -7.26
N LEU A 29 -22.82 23.91 -6.81
CA LEU A 29 -24.10 24.63 -6.76
C LEU A 29 -24.37 25.34 -5.42
N PHE A 30 -23.68 24.97 -4.34
CA PHE A 30 -23.95 25.49 -2.97
C PHE A 30 -22.76 26.20 -2.31
N GLY A 31 -21.90 26.82 -3.12
CA GLY A 31 -20.97 27.90 -2.74
C GLY A 31 -20.58 28.07 -1.27
N VAL A 32 -19.52 27.37 -0.85
CA VAL A 32 -18.43 27.92 -0.02
C VAL A 32 -17.27 26.92 -0.12
N SER A 33 -16.25 27.26 -0.91
CA SER A 33 -14.92 26.65 -0.69
C SER A 33 -14.29 27.42 0.46
N PRO A 34 -14.20 26.88 1.69
CA PRO A 34 -13.16 27.35 2.56
C PRO A 34 -11.88 26.97 1.83
N LEU A 35 -11.10 27.97 1.39
CA LEU A 35 -9.68 27.78 1.18
C LEU A 35 -9.17 27.23 2.50
N ARG A 36 -9.09 25.90 2.58
CA ARG A 36 -8.62 25.19 3.75
C ARG A 36 -7.17 25.61 3.85
N ALA A 37 -6.89 26.58 4.71
CA ALA A 37 -5.53 26.95 5.07
C ALA A 37 -4.81 25.64 5.33
N VAL A 38 -3.84 25.32 4.46
CA VAL A 38 -2.99 24.14 4.64
C VAL A 38 -2.15 24.49 5.85
N LEU A 39 -2.69 24.20 7.04
CA LEU A 39 -1.91 24.19 8.26
C LEU A 39 -0.67 23.33 7.94
N PRO A 40 0.54 23.79 8.30
CA PRO A 40 1.75 23.02 8.05
C PRO A 40 1.50 21.63 8.62
N THR A 41 1.42 20.64 7.74
CA THR A 41 1.17 19.28 8.19
C THR A 41 2.37 18.94 9.05
N ARG A 42 2.12 18.68 10.34
CA ARG A 42 3.15 18.14 11.23
C ARG A 42 3.84 17.03 10.48
N ALA A 43 5.16 17.04 10.39
CA ALA A 43 5.92 16.09 9.57
C ALA A 43 5.39 14.67 9.77
N ARG A 44 4.64 14.16 8.78
CA ARG A 44 4.00 12.86 8.86
C ARG A 44 5.04 11.82 8.51
N LYS A 45 5.27 10.87 9.41
CA LYS A 45 6.05 9.68 9.11
C LYS A 45 5.14 8.69 8.38
N THR A 46 5.62 8.16 7.26
CA THR A 46 4.98 7.04 6.56
C THR A 46 5.76 5.79 6.84
N VAL A 47 5.08 4.73 7.26
CA VAL A 47 5.68 3.41 7.50
C VAL A 47 5.05 2.43 6.53
N VAL A 48 5.89 1.72 5.79
CA VAL A 48 5.47 0.63 4.89
C VAL A 48 5.91 -0.67 5.53
N VAL A 49 4.96 -1.58 5.74
CA VAL A 49 5.22 -2.92 6.27
C VAL A 49 4.86 -3.91 5.17
N THR A 50 5.81 -4.75 4.79
CA THR A 50 5.59 -5.84 3.84
C THR A 50 5.76 -7.18 4.53
N PHE A 51 4.90 -8.14 4.18
CA PHE A 51 5.00 -9.52 4.64
C PHE A 51 5.55 -10.37 3.50
N GLY A 52 6.79 -10.84 3.65
CA GLY A 52 7.53 -11.56 2.61
C GLY A 52 7.12 -13.03 2.48
N GLY A 53 5.85 -13.30 2.23
CA GLY A 53 5.30 -14.66 2.06
C GLY A 53 4.57 -15.20 3.30
N GLY A 54 3.86 -16.32 3.13
CA GLY A 54 3.19 -17.05 4.22
C GLY A 54 1.78 -16.56 4.59
N ALA A 55 1.24 -15.54 3.92
CA ALA A 55 -0.13 -15.06 4.11
C ALA A 55 -0.95 -15.38 2.86
N ARG A 56 -1.40 -16.62 2.71
CA ARG A 56 -2.28 -16.98 1.58
C ARG A 56 -3.66 -16.39 1.79
N ASP A 57 -4.35 -16.08 0.70
CA ASP A 57 -5.70 -15.52 0.76
C ASP A 57 -6.67 -16.49 1.45
N GLU A 58 -6.58 -17.79 1.12
CA GLU A 58 -7.32 -18.90 1.75
C GLU A 58 -7.12 -19.01 3.27
N GLU A 59 -5.96 -18.58 3.78
CA GLU A 59 -5.60 -18.63 5.21
C GLU A 59 -5.84 -17.28 5.91
N THR A 60 -6.24 -16.23 5.19
CA THR A 60 -6.37 -14.87 5.72
C THR A 60 -7.69 -14.19 5.35
N PHE A 61 -7.81 -13.58 4.17
CA PHE A 61 -8.96 -12.73 3.84
C PHE A 61 -10.16 -13.50 3.27
N MET A 62 -9.96 -14.71 2.72
CA MET A 62 -11.04 -15.62 2.38
C MET A 62 -11.84 -16.04 3.62
N PRO A 63 -13.16 -16.31 3.49
CA PRO A 63 -14.04 -16.54 4.64
C PRO A 63 -13.50 -17.52 5.68
N ASP A 64 -12.90 -18.62 5.24
CA ASP A 64 -12.39 -19.69 6.10
C ASP A 64 -11.08 -19.29 6.82
N GLY A 65 -10.30 -18.37 6.25
CA GLY A 65 -9.03 -17.90 6.82
C GLY A 65 -9.16 -16.77 7.84
N GLN A 66 -10.33 -16.11 7.89
CA GLN A 66 -10.51 -14.89 8.68
C GLN A 66 -10.34 -15.08 10.18
N GLU A 67 -10.55 -16.31 10.67
CA GLU A 67 -10.31 -16.67 12.07
C GLU A 67 -8.83 -16.53 12.48
N ASN A 68 -7.90 -16.59 11.52
CA ASN A 68 -6.46 -16.45 11.77
C ASN A 68 -6.01 -14.98 11.88
N ILE A 69 -6.85 -14.03 11.43
CA ILE A 69 -6.50 -12.60 11.36
C ILE A 69 -7.51 -11.66 12.06
N PRO A 70 -8.00 -11.99 13.27
CA PRO A 70 -9.12 -11.26 13.91
C PRO A 70 -8.79 -9.80 14.17
N ARG A 71 -7.52 -9.46 14.45
CA ARG A 71 -7.06 -8.08 14.69
C ARG A 71 -6.92 -7.28 13.40
N LEU A 72 -6.49 -7.90 12.29
CA LEU A 72 -6.44 -7.22 10.99
C LEU A 72 -7.85 -6.80 10.58
N LEU A 73 -8.83 -7.68 10.76
CA LEU A 73 -10.20 -7.44 10.35
C LEU A 73 -10.98 -6.55 11.33
N GLY A 74 -10.88 -6.80 12.63
CA GLY A 74 -11.65 -6.07 13.64
C GLY A 74 -11.09 -4.70 13.99
N GLU A 75 -9.78 -4.49 13.84
CA GLU A 75 -9.13 -3.27 14.34
C GLU A 75 -8.44 -2.45 13.25
N LEU A 76 -7.76 -3.07 12.30
CA LEU A 76 -7.04 -2.33 11.25
C LEU A 76 -7.95 -1.98 10.08
N LEU A 77 -8.69 -2.95 9.56
CA LEU A 77 -9.58 -2.77 8.40
C LEU A 77 -10.53 -1.58 8.52
N PRO A 78 -11.20 -1.33 9.67
CA PRO A 78 -12.14 -0.21 9.80
C PRO A 78 -11.47 1.18 9.72
N ARG A 79 -10.14 1.22 9.86
CA ARG A 79 -9.32 2.44 9.80
C ARG A 79 -8.46 2.50 8.54
N ALA A 80 -8.59 1.52 7.64
CA ALA A 80 -7.74 1.38 6.47
C ALA A 80 -8.53 1.63 5.17
N THR A 81 -7.79 1.96 4.11
CA THR A 81 -8.28 1.75 2.75
C THR A 81 -7.87 0.34 2.34
N PHE A 82 -8.85 -0.54 2.17
CA PHE A 82 -8.60 -1.94 1.83
C PHE A 82 -8.78 -2.19 0.33
N TYR A 83 -7.79 -2.83 -0.28
CA TYR A 83 -7.84 -3.29 -1.66
C TYR A 83 -8.14 -4.79 -1.65
N SER A 84 -9.40 -5.15 -1.92
CA SER A 84 -9.86 -6.55 -1.89
C SER A 84 -9.42 -7.39 -3.10
N GLN A 85 -8.82 -6.76 -4.11
CA GLN A 85 -8.42 -7.40 -5.36
C GLN A 85 -7.01 -6.95 -5.73
N VAL A 86 -6.02 -7.68 -5.23
CA VAL A 86 -4.60 -7.46 -5.52
C VAL A 86 -4.07 -8.66 -6.27
N VAL A 87 -3.55 -8.44 -7.48
CA VAL A 87 -3.02 -9.50 -8.34
C VAL A 87 -1.54 -9.25 -8.57
N ASN A 88 -0.72 -10.26 -8.30
CA ASN A 88 0.68 -10.28 -8.68
C ASN A 88 0.84 -11.03 -10.01
N ARG A 89 1.50 -10.40 -11.00
CA ARG A 89 1.88 -11.02 -12.28
C ARG A 89 3.38 -11.23 -12.44
N GLY A 90 4.16 -10.88 -11.42
CA GLY A 90 5.61 -11.03 -11.38
C GLY A 90 6.04 -12.34 -10.71
N ILE A 91 7.34 -12.44 -10.46
CA ILE A 91 7.96 -13.59 -9.81
C ILE A 91 7.56 -13.62 -8.33
N LEU A 92 7.17 -14.80 -7.85
CA LEU A 92 6.93 -15.04 -6.42
C LEU A 92 8.27 -15.36 -5.74
N GLY A 93 8.76 -14.44 -4.92
CA GLY A 93 9.96 -14.63 -4.12
C GLY A 93 10.13 -13.49 -3.12
N HIS A 94 10.70 -13.77 -1.95
CA HIS A 94 10.74 -12.81 -0.84
C HIS A 94 11.49 -11.53 -1.22
N TYR A 95 12.63 -11.64 -1.89
CA TYR A 95 13.42 -10.49 -2.28
C TYR A 95 12.85 -9.82 -3.53
N VAL A 96 12.63 -10.57 -4.61
CA VAL A 96 12.16 -10.02 -5.90
C VAL A 96 10.77 -9.36 -5.79
N ALA A 97 9.86 -9.91 -4.98
CA ALA A 97 8.55 -9.30 -4.77
C ALA A 97 8.63 -8.01 -3.94
N ASN A 98 9.43 -8.00 -2.86
CA ASN A 98 9.64 -6.79 -2.07
C ASN A 98 10.34 -5.69 -2.88
N ALA A 99 11.32 -6.05 -3.71
CA ALA A 99 11.97 -5.10 -4.61
C ALA A 99 10.96 -4.54 -5.61
N SER A 100 10.09 -5.39 -6.19
CA SER A 100 9.04 -4.94 -7.10
C SER A 100 8.07 -3.94 -6.45
N LEU A 101 7.73 -4.15 -5.17
CA LEU A 101 6.92 -3.19 -4.40
C LEU A 101 7.66 -1.87 -4.16
N ALA A 102 8.97 -1.93 -3.88
CA ALA A 102 9.78 -0.77 -3.62
C ALA A 102 10.09 0.06 -4.88
N THR A 103 10.25 -0.59 -6.04
CA THR A 103 10.55 0.07 -7.32
C THR A 103 9.31 0.42 -8.13
N GLY A 104 8.18 -0.23 -7.86
CA GLY A 104 6.92 -0.03 -8.58
C GLY A 104 6.86 -0.72 -9.94
N VAL A 105 7.79 -1.64 -10.22
CA VAL A 105 7.82 -2.45 -11.45
C VAL A 105 7.98 -3.93 -11.13
N TYR A 106 7.55 -4.82 -12.02
CA TYR A 106 7.81 -6.26 -11.87
C TYR A 106 9.29 -6.56 -12.13
N GLU A 107 10.06 -6.67 -11.06
CA GLU A 107 11.46 -7.08 -11.13
C GLU A 107 11.56 -8.57 -11.54
N THR A 108 12.61 -8.89 -12.29
CA THR A 108 12.79 -10.22 -12.91
C THR A 108 14.11 -10.90 -12.54
N PHE A 109 14.85 -10.34 -11.58
CA PHE A 109 16.13 -10.88 -11.15
C PHE A 109 15.95 -12.11 -10.23
N ASN A 110 17.04 -12.86 -10.07
CA ASN A 110 17.07 -14.05 -9.21
C ASN A 110 16.87 -13.66 -7.73
N ASN A 111 15.86 -14.25 -7.10
CA ASN A 111 15.49 -14.00 -5.70
C ASN A 111 16.62 -14.28 -4.68
N PHE A 112 17.64 -15.06 -5.05
CA PHE A 112 18.80 -15.38 -4.22
C PHE A 112 20.03 -14.51 -4.54
N ALA A 113 19.94 -13.62 -5.53
CA ALA A 113 21.04 -12.74 -5.87
C ALA A 113 21.15 -11.61 -4.84
N ALA A 114 22.37 -11.35 -4.37
CA ALA A 114 22.69 -10.20 -3.53
C ALA A 114 23.00 -8.96 -4.40
N VAL A 115 22.11 -8.63 -5.33
CA VAL A 115 22.23 -7.48 -6.23
C VAL A 115 21.11 -6.49 -5.94
N PRO A 116 21.38 -5.17 -5.99
CA PRO A 116 20.32 -4.18 -5.86
C PRO A 116 19.37 -4.25 -7.08
N PRO A 117 18.12 -3.81 -6.96
CA PRO A 117 17.25 -3.65 -8.12
C PRO A 117 17.85 -2.65 -9.10
N ALA A 118 17.60 -2.84 -10.40
CA ALA A 118 18.07 -1.93 -11.43
C ALA A 118 17.31 -0.60 -11.45
N ASN A 119 16.06 -0.62 -10.97
CA ASN A 119 15.19 0.54 -10.91
C ASN A 119 15.31 1.24 -9.55
N PRO A 120 15.24 2.58 -9.52
CA PRO A 120 15.25 3.32 -8.27
C PRO A 120 14.01 3.00 -7.42
N THR A 121 14.19 2.92 -6.11
CA THR A 121 13.10 2.68 -5.17
C THR A 121 12.36 3.98 -4.80
N VAL A 122 11.15 3.84 -4.26
CA VAL A 122 10.39 4.95 -3.65
C VAL A 122 11.19 5.68 -2.58
N PHE A 123 12.08 4.99 -1.86
CA PHE A 123 12.95 5.60 -0.86
C PHE A 123 14.00 6.50 -1.49
N GLU A 124 14.58 6.07 -2.62
CA GLU A 124 15.52 6.88 -3.37
C GLU A 124 14.85 8.09 -4.00
N TYR A 125 13.66 7.92 -4.60
CA TYR A 125 12.87 9.05 -5.09
C TYR A 125 12.57 10.04 -3.96
N PHE A 126 12.03 9.57 -2.83
CA PHE A 126 11.74 10.43 -1.68
C PHE A 126 12.99 11.19 -1.20
N ARG A 127 14.13 10.51 -1.10
CA ARG A 127 15.34 11.10 -0.53
C ARG A 127 16.07 12.01 -1.50
N LYS A 128 16.27 11.58 -2.74
CA LYS A 128 17.03 12.30 -3.78
C LYS A 128 16.21 13.46 -4.35
N ASP A 129 14.95 13.25 -4.71
CA ASP A 129 14.13 14.28 -5.36
C ASP A 129 13.78 15.42 -4.40
N LEU A 130 13.55 15.09 -3.13
CA LEU A 130 13.26 16.09 -2.09
C LEU A 130 14.51 16.56 -1.33
N LYS A 131 15.72 16.15 -1.76
CA LYS A 131 17.01 16.51 -1.15
C LYS A 131 17.05 16.30 0.37
N ARG A 132 16.49 15.18 0.84
CA ARG A 132 16.41 14.84 2.27
C ARG A 132 17.71 14.20 2.75
N PRO A 133 18.08 14.39 4.03
CA PRO A 133 19.23 13.71 4.60
C PRO A 133 19.06 12.18 4.59
N SER A 134 20.17 11.44 4.65
CA SER A 134 20.16 9.97 4.78
C SER A 134 19.32 9.47 5.96
N THR A 135 19.26 10.25 7.04
CA THR A 135 18.53 9.92 8.26
C THR A 135 17.00 10.02 8.14
N ASP A 136 16.46 10.45 6.99
CA ASP A 136 15.01 10.60 6.80
C ASP A 136 14.35 9.37 6.17
N ALA A 137 15.12 8.42 5.64
CA ALA A 137 14.62 7.18 5.05
C ALA A 137 15.40 5.99 5.62
N TRP A 138 14.67 4.99 6.12
CA TRP A 138 15.24 3.81 6.77
C TRP A 138 14.61 2.57 6.14
N VAL A 139 15.44 1.59 5.79
CA VAL A 139 15.01 0.27 5.35
C VAL A 139 15.51 -0.75 6.37
N ILE A 140 14.60 -1.53 6.91
CA ILE A 140 14.90 -2.62 7.85
C ILE A 140 14.41 -3.89 7.18
N ALA A 141 15.35 -4.70 6.67
CA ALA A 141 15.02 -5.92 5.96
C ALA A 141 16.01 -7.04 6.32
N PRO A 142 15.55 -8.31 6.38
CA PRO A 142 16.44 -9.44 6.61
C PRO A 142 17.27 -9.84 5.37
N SER A 143 16.94 -9.30 4.18
CA SER A 143 17.59 -9.65 2.91
C SER A 143 18.76 -8.72 2.61
N ASN A 144 19.92 -9.32 2.27
CA ASN A 144 21.14 -8.59 1.90
C ASN A 144 20.98 -7.65 0.71
N GLY A 145 20.03 -7.91 -0.20
CA GLY A 145 19.82 -7.06 -1.37
C GLY A 145 19.32 -5.65 -1.05
N PHE A 146 18.61 -5.49 0.08
CA PHE A 146 18.15 -4.17 0.54
C PHE A 146 19.22 -3.39 1.31
N ASN A 147 20.32 -4.02 1.74
CA ASN A 147 21.42 -3.34 2.44
C ASN A 147 22.18 -2.36 1.53
N LEU A 148 21.92 -2.41 0.22
CA LEU A 148 22.55 -1.58 -0.81
C LEU A 148 21.68 -0.40 -1.24
N ILE A 149 20.49 -0.23 -0.64
CA ILE A 149 19.49 0.81 -0.98
C ILE A 149 19.51 1.96 0.03
#